data_AF-A0AAD5JJI7-F1
#
_entry.id   AF-A0AAD5JJI7-F1
#
_cell.length_a   1.000
_cell.length_b   1.000
_cell.length_c   1.000
_cell.angle_alpha   90.00
_cell.angle_beta   90.00
_cell.angle_gamma   90.00
#
_symmetry.space_group_name_H-M   'P 1'
#
loop_
_entity.id
_entity.type
_entity.pdbx_description
1 polymer ?
#
loop_
_entity_poly.entity_id
_entity_poly.type
_entity_poly.pdbx_seq_one_letter_code
_entity_poly.pdbx_strand_id
1 'polypeptide(L)' 'MGGGHHGEGVTYKGVTLHKPKRWHTVTGKGLCAVMWFWVLYRAKQDGPVVLGWRHPWEGHDDHGHGNDH' A
#
# COMPACT_ATOMS: atom_id res chain seq x y z
N MET A 1 -1.69 -34.15 -28.87
CA MET A 1 -0.47 -34.09 -28.04
C MET A 1 -0.42 -32.72 -27.36
N GLY A 2 -0.95 -32.60 -26.14
CA GLY A 2 -1.00 -31.32 -25.40
C GLY A 2 -0.28 -31.48 -24.07
N GLY A 3 1.04 -31.36 -24.08
CA GLY A 3 1.89 -31.46 -22.88
C GLY A 3 1.79 -30.19 -22.05
N GLY A 4 1.23 -30.30 -20.85
CA GLY A 4 1.13 -29.20 -19.90
C GLY A 4 2.50 -28.77 -19.39
N HIS A 5 2.88 -27.52 -19.64
CA HIS A 5 4.07 -26.87 -19.10
C HIS A 5 3.92 -26.58 -17.59
N HIS A 6 3.92 -27.60 -16.74
CA HIS A 6 4.06 -27.45 -15.29
C HIS A 6 5.53 -27.67 -14.92
N GLY A 7 6.22 -26.57 -14.60
CA GLY A 7 7.62 -26.61 -14.19
C GLY A 7 7.81 -27.42 -12.91
N GLU A 8 8.89 -28.20 -12.89
CA GLU A 8 9.32 -29.06 -11.78
C GLU A 8 9.25 -28.31 -10.44
N GLY A 9 8.48 -28.86 -9.49
CA GLY A 9 8.31 -28.31 -8.15
C GLY A 9 9.56 -28.53 -7.29
N VAL A 10 9.77 -27.68 -6.29
CA VAL A 10 10.88 -27.86 -5.33
C VAL A 10 10.38 -28.74 -4.20
N THR A 11 10.93 -29.94 -4.04
CA THR A 11 10.59 -30.85 -2.95
C THR A 11 11.51 -30.60 -1.76
N TYR A 12 10.94 -30.27 -0.60
CA TYR A 12 11.68 -30.13 0.65
C TYR A 12 10.94 -30.83 1.78
N LYS A 13 11.64 -31.70 2.53
CA LYS A 13 11.09 -32.47 3.67
C LYS A 13 9.76 -33.18 3.36
N GLY A 14 9.64 -33.76 2.17
CA GLY A 14 8.45 -34.49 1.75
C GLY A 14 7.30 -33.61 1.23
N VAL A 15 7.46 -32.28 1.18
CA VAL A 15 6.47 -31.36 0.60
C VAL A 15 6.97 -30.83 -0.74
N THR A 16 6.20 -31.08 -1.80
CA THR A 16 6.49 -30.57 -3.14
C THR A 16 5.81 -29.22 -3.34
N LEU A 17 6.60 -28.15 -3.46
CA LEU A 17 6.12 -26.80 -3.68
C LEU A 17 5.97 -26.52 -5.18
N HIS A 18 4.76 -26.16 -5.59
CA HIS A 18 4.51 -25.73 -6.97
C HIS A 18 5.11 -24.35 -7.22
N LYS A 19 6.02 -24.28 -8.20
CA LYS A 19 6.64 -23.01 -8.58
C LYS A 19 5.59 -22.11 -9.24
N PRO A 20 5.30 -20.91 -8.70
CA PRO A 20 4.37 -20.00 -9.34
C PRO A 20 4.95 -19.51 -10.66
N LYS A 21 4.10 -19.39 -11.68
CA LYS A 21 4.47 -18.75 -12.96
C LYS A 21 5.02 -17.35 -12.70
N ARG A 22 6.03 -16.92 -13.47
CA ARG A 22 6.71 -15.61 -13.29
C ARG A 22 5.73 -14.43 -13.26
N TRP A 23 4.65 -14.48 -14.04
CA TRP A 23 3.62 -13.45 -14.04
C TRP A 23 2.96 -13.27 -12.66
N HIS A 24 2.68 -14.37 -11.94
CA HIS A 24 2.09 -14.27 -10.60
C HIS A 24 3.00 -13.59 -9.60
N THR A 25 4.31 -13.89 -9.63
CA THR A 25 5.26 -13.29 -8.68
C THR A 25 5.57 -11.83 -9.00
N VAL A 26 5.63 -11.45 -10.28
CA VAL A 26 5.84 -10.06 -10.71
C VAL A 26 4.63 -9.21 -10.34
N THR A 27 3.42 -9.64 -10.72
CA THR A 27 2.19 -8.88 -10.41
C THR A 27 1.95 -8.81 -8.91
N GLY A 28 2.18 -9.90 -8.16
CA GLY A 28 2.07 -9.89 -6.70
C GLY A 28 3.01 -8.90 -6.03
N LYS A 29 4.27 -8.82 -6.47
CA LYS A 29 5.23 -7.83 -5.97
C LYS A 29 4.84 -6.40 -6.35
N GLY A 30 4.37 -6.19 -7.59
CA GLY A 30 3.91 -4.88 -8.06
C GLY A 30 2.72 -4.36 -7.25
N LEU A 31 1.69 -5.18 -7.04
CA LEU A 31 0.52 -4.80 -6.25
C LEU A 31 0.87 -4.55 -4.78
N CYS A 32 1.76 -5.35 -4.20
CA CYS A 32 2.25 -5.12 -2.84
C CYS A 32 3.00 -3.78 -2.73
N ALA A 33 3.84 -3.45 -3.73
CA ALA A 33 4.54 -2.17 -3.79
C ALA A 33 3.56 -1.00 -3.93
N VAL A 34 2.53 -1.10 -4.77
CA VAL A 34 1.49 -0.06 -4.93
C VAL A 34 0.71 0.14 -3.63
N MET A 35 0.31 -0.93 -2.94
CA MET A 35 -0.39 -0.84 -1.65
C MET A 35 0.44 -0.06 -0.63
N TRP A 36 1.71 -0.41 -0.44
CA TRP A 36 2.57 0.26 0.52
C TRP A 36 2.94 1.68 0.09
N PHE A 37 3.17 1.91 -1.20
CA PHE A 37 3.36 3.25 -1.74
C PHE A 37 2.16 4.13 -1.42
N TRP A 38 0.94 3.63 -1.59
CA TRP A 38 -0.28 4.35 -1.26
C TRP A 38 -0.39 4.67 0.24
N VAL A 39 -0.14 3.69 1.11
CA VAL A 39 -0.15 3.90 2.56
C VAL A 39 0.84 4.99 2.96
N LEU A 40 2.08 4.94 2.45
CA LEU A 40 3.10 5.94 2.76
C LEU A 40 2.79 7.32 2.17
N TYR A 41 2.25 7.36 0.95
CA TYR A 41 1.74 8.60 0.35
C TYR A 41 0.65 9.22 1.22
N ARG A 42 -0.32 8.43 1.66
CA ARG A 42 -1.40 8.93 2.51
C ARG A 42 -0.91 9.31 3.90
N ALA A 43 0.02 8.55 4.47
CA ALA A 43 0.71 8.91 5.71
C ALA A 43 1.50 10.22 5.57
N LYS A 44 2.04 10.56 4.40
CA LYS A 44 2.65 11.88 4.16
C LYS A 44 1.61 13.00 4.14
N GLN A 45 0.44 12.78 3.53
CA GLN A 45 -0.60 13.79 3.41
C GLN A 45 -1.40 14.01 4.70
N ASP A 46 -1.78 12.93 5.36
CA ASP A 46 -2.55 12.93 6.60
C ASP A 46 -1.70 12.81 7.85
N GLY A 47 -0.39 12.61 7.72
CA GLY A 47 0.53 12.33 8.83
C GLY A 47 0.35 13.28 10.01
N PRO A 48 0.32 14.61 9.80
CA PRO A 48 0.12 15.57 10.88
C PRO A 48 -1.23 15.42 11.59
N VAL A 49 -2.29 15.06 10.87
CA VAL A 49 -3.65 14.92 11.41
C VAL A 49 -3.83 13.58 12.12
N VAL A 50 -3.35 12.49 11.52
CA VAL A 50 -3.45 11.13 12.08
C VAL A 50 -2.52 10.95 13.27
N LEU A 51 -1.36 11.62 13.30
CA LEU A 51 -0.43 11.61 14.43
C LEU A 51 -0.80 12.67 15.51
N GLY A 52 -1.89 13.42 15.32
CA GLY A 52 -2.38 14.41 16.29
C GLY A 52 -1.48 15.64 16.46
N TRP A 53 -0.57 15.89 15.53
CA TRP A 53 0.32 17.06 15.51
C TRP A 53 -0.34 18.30 14.91
N ARG A 54 -1.46 18.13 14.21
CA ARG A 54 -2.28 19.21 13.67
C ARG A 54 -3.75 18.85 13.79
N HIS A 55 -4.54 19.73 14.38
CA HIS A 55 -5.98 19.51 14.47
C HIS A 55 -6.66 19.85 13.13
N PRO A 56 -7.67 19.07 12.68
CA PRO A 56 -8.38 19.29 11.43
C PRO A 56 -8.94 20.71 11.21
N TRP A 57 -9.16 21.46 12.29
CA TRP A 57 -9.74 22.81 12.31
C TRP A 57 -8.72 23.95 12.40
N GLU A 58 -7.42 23.67 12.54
CA GLU A 58 -6.35 24.71 12.56
C GLU A 58 -6.07 25.35 11.18
N GLY A 59 -6.89 25.05 10.17
CA GLY A 59 -6.84 25.71 8.85
C GLY A 59 -7.84 26.86 8.69
N HIS A 60 -8.67 27.14 9.69
CA HIS A 60 -9.74 28.13 9.60
C HIS A 60 -9.85 28.94 10.89
N ASP A 61 -8.86 29.79 11.19
CA ASP A 61 -9.06 30.92 12.10
C ASP A 61 -7.99 31.98 11.78
N ASP A 62 -8.44 33.07 11.15
CA ASP A 62 -7.93 34.44 11.31
C ASP A 62 -8.69 35.39 10.34
N HIS A 63 -10.03 35.38 10.40
CA HIS A 63 -10.81 36.54 9.96
C HIS A 63 -11.30 37.28 11.20
N GLY A 64 -10.54 38.34 11.50
CA GLY A 64 -10.60 39.10 12.74
C GLY A 64 -11.96 39.68 13.08
N HIS A 65 -12.16 39.81 14.39
CA HIS A 65 -13.14 40.66 15.02
C HIS A 65 -13.03 42.10 14.49
N GLY A 66 -13.97 42.51 13.64
CA GLY A 66 -14.31 43.91 13.42
C GLY A 66 -15.50 44.26 14.31
N ASN A 67 -15.25 45.00 15.38
CA ASN A 67 -16.32 45.69 16.12
C ASN A 67 -16.86 46.80 15.21
N ASP A 68 -18.12 46.67 14.76
CA ASP A 68 -18.88 47.79 14.24
C ASP A 68 -20.30 47.76 14.83
N HIS A 69 -20.60 48.87 15.52
CA HIS A 69 -21.87 49.33 16.11
C HIS A 69 -22.30 48.78 17.48
#